data_AF-A0A7S2U1I5-F1
#
_entry.id   AF-A0A7S2U1I5-F1
#
_cell.length_a   1.000
_cell.length_b   1.000
_cell.length_c   1.000
_cell.angle_alpha   90.00
_cell.angle_beta   90.00
_cell.angle_gamma   90.00
#
_symmetry.space_group_name_H-M   'P 1'
#
loop_
_entity.id
_entity.type
_entity.pdbx_description
1 polymer ?
#
loop_
_entity_poly.entity_id
_entity_poly.type
_entity_poly.pdbx_seq_one_letter_code
_entity_poly.pdbx_strand_id
1 'polypeptide(L)'
;GKISGNAGDFKYKFVFATDGPWDLQKFLNPECQRKKIPRPRYYDMWANIRYHFAEFHHSRRGNINKMLGHYRLEFQGNAHSGLDDSKNIARIAIELAREGCKLDINDGIRFKSRYPRPRGGR
;
A
#
# COMPACT_ATOMS: atom_id res chain seq x y z
N GLY A 1 -12.32 21.99 -30.67
CA GLY A 1 -11.15 21.33 -30.02
C GLY A 1 -11.63 20.30 -29.03
N LYS A 2 -11.46 19.01 -29.35
CA LYS A 2 -11.56 17.89 -28.41
C LYS A 2 -10.48 16.91 -28.82
N ILE A 3 -9.37 16.90 -28.08
CA ILE A 3 -8.37 15.85 -28.20
C ILE A 3 -8.86 14.73 -27.27
N SER A 4 -9.74 13.87 -27.80
CA SER A 4 -10.04 12.57 -27.20
C SER A 4 -8.86 11.65 -27.51
N GLY A 5 -7.78 11.79 -26.75
CA GLY A 5 -6.72 10.78 -26.76
C GLY A 5 -7.25 9.52 -26.08
N ASN A 6 -7.40 8.44 -26.86
CA ASN A 6 -7.66 7.11 -26.33
C ASN A 6 -6.66 6.82 -25.19
N ALA A 7 -7.18 6.57 -23.99
CA ALA A 7 -6.39 5.92 -22.97
C ALA A 7 -5.97 4.57 -23.56
N GLY A 8 -4.67 4.41 -23.86
CA GLY A 8 -4.16 3.18 -24.46
C GLY A 8 -4.59 1.98 -23.61
N ASP A 9 -5.05 0.92 -24.28
CA ASP A 9 -5.38 -0.34 -23.62
C ASP A 9 -4.11 -0.91 -23.00
N PHE A 10 -3.87 -0.57 -21.73
CA PHE A 10 -2.79 -1.15 -20.97
C PHE A 10 -3.07 -2.65 -20.83
N LYS A 11 -2.14 -3.48 -21.32
CA LYS A 11 -2.21 -4.95 -21.25
C LYS A 11 -2.48 -5.46 -19.83
N TYR A 12 -2.04 -4.71 -18.83
CA TYR A 12 -2.24 -5.03 -17.42
C TYR A 12 -2.69 -3.80 -16.63
N LYS A 13 -3.66 -4.01 -15.76
CA LYS A 13 -4.02 -3.07 -14.69
C LYS A 13 -3.18 -3.39 -13.46
N PHE A 14 -2.69 -2.36 -12.78
CA PHE A 14 -1.88 -2.52 -11.59
C PHE A 14 -2.18 -1.43 -10.56
N VAL A 15 -1.76 -1.67 -9.32
CA VAL A 15 -1.82 -0.73 -8.20
C VAL A 15 -0.59 -0.92 -7.32
N PHE A 16 -0.09 0.15 -6.70
CA PHE A 16 0.97 0.05 -5.70
C PHE A 16 0.42 -0.53 -4.40
N ALA A 17 1.20 -1.37 -3.73
CA ALA A 17 0.89 -1.89 -2.41
C ALA A 17 1.89 -1.36 -1.37
N THR A 18 1.43 -1.09 -0.16
CA THR A 18 2.26 -0.50 0.91
C THR A 18 1.95 -1.10 2.30
N ASP A 19 2.89 -0.95 3.24
CA ASP A 19 2.71 -1.26 4.67
C ASP A 19 2.14 -0.06 5.47
N GLY A 20 1.15 0.62 4.91
CA GLY A 20 0.57 1.80 5.52
C GLY A 20 0.62 3.04 4.62
N PRO A 21 0.16 4.19 5.14
CA PRO A 21 0.03 5.39 4.32
C PRO A 21 1.37 6.13 4.10
N TRP A 22 2.40 5.85 4.91
CA TRP A 22 3.57 6.72 5.03
C TRP A 22 4.42 6.79 3.76
N ASP A 23 4.68 5.67 3.10
CA ASP A 23 5.53 5.61 1.90
C ASP A 23 5.09 6.61 0.83
N LEU A 24 3.82 6.55 0.46
CA LEU A 24 3.28 7.36 -0.63
C LEU A 24 2.74 8.72 -0.16
N GLN A 25 2.24 8.84 1.07
CA GLN A 25 1.69 10.09 1.58
C GLN A 25 2.76 11.04 2.13
N LYS A 26 3.71 10.51 2.91
CA LYS A 26 4.64 11.32 3.71
C LYS A 26 6.03 11.40 3.08
N PHE A 27 6.53 10.34 2.46
CA PHE A 27 7.91 10.33 1.94
C PHE A 27 7.97 10.72 0.46
N LEU A 28 7.10 10.17 -0.39
CA LEU A 28 7.14 10.46 -1.82
C LEU A 28 6.82 11.93 -2.15
N ASN A 29 5.87 12.56 -1.45
CA ASN A 29 5.45 13.94 -1.72
C ASN A 29 6.58 14.97 -1.53
N PRO A 30 7.24 15.04 -0.35
CA PRO A 30 8.38 15.93 -0.16
C PRO A 30 9.54 15.62 -1.11
N GLU A 31 9.78 14.34 -1.42
CA GLU A 31 10.89 13.96 -2.31
C GLU A 31 10.65 14.40 -3.76
N CYS A 32 9.42 14.27 -4.28
CA CYS A 32 9.01 14.83 -5.55
C CYS A 32 9.20 16.36 -5.59
N GLN A 33 8.79 17.06 -4.53
CA GLN A 33 8.95 18.51 -4.42
C GLN A 33 10.43 18.92 -4.42
N ARG A 34 11.26 18.24 -3.61
CA ARG A 34 12.71 18.50 -3.51
C ARG A 34 13.41 18.30 -4.85
N LYS A 35 13.03 17.28 -5.61
CA LYS A 35 13.58 16.96 -6.94
C LYS A 35 12.92 17.73 -8.08
N LYS A 36 11.90 18.56 -7.81
CA LYS A 36 11.10 19.28 -8.82
C LYS A 36 10.45 18.33 -9.85
N ILE A 37 10.09 17.12 -9.42
CA ILE A 37 9.39 16.14 -10.24
C ILE A 37 7.90 16.21 -9.91
N PRO A 38 7.00 16.48 -10.87
CA PRO A 38 5.57 16.41 -10.63
C PRO A 38 5.19 14.99 -10.18
N ARG A 39 4.47 14.88 -9.06
CA ARG A 39 3.99 13.58 -8.59
C ARG A 39 3.03 12.97 -9.62
N PRO A 40 3.32 11.76 -10.12
CA PRO A 40 2.36 11.04 -10.97
C PRO A 40 1.10 10.62 -10.22
N ARG A 41 -0.08 10.84 -10.83
CA ARG A 41 -1.39 10.56 -10.22
C ARG A 41 -1.61 9.10 -9.81
N TYR A 42 -0.94 8.16 -10.47
CA TYR A 42 -1.05 6.74 -10.12
C TYR A 42 -0.44 6.40 -8.74
N TYR A 43 0.28 7.33 -8.11
CA TYR A 43 0.69 7.18 -6.71
C TYR A 43 -0.35 7.72 -5.71
N ASP A 44 -1.41 8.39 -6.15
CA ASP A 44 -2.36 9.02 -5.22
C ASP A 44 -3.31 8.03 -4.54
N MET A 45 -3.30 6.78 -5.01
CA MET A 45 -4.14 5.67 -4.58
C MET A 45 -3.29 4.41 -4.50
N TRP A 46 -3.50 3.60 -3.47
CA TRP A 46 -2.75 2.36 -3.25
C TRP A 46 -3.57 1.32 -2.49
N ALA A 47 -3.09 0.07 -2.53
CA ALA A 47 -3.56 -1.02 -1.69
C ALA A 47 -2.72 -1.06 -0.41
N ASN A 48 -3.30 -0.60 0.69
CA ASN A 48 -2.71 -0.70 2.02
C ASN A 48 -2.95 -2.12 2.57
N ILE A 49 -1.89 -2.94 2.58
CA ILE A 49 -1.97 -4.36 2.95
C ILE A 49 -2.39 -4.54 4.41
N ARG A 50 -2.00 -3.61 5.29
CA ARG A 50 -2.42 -3.64 6.71
C ARG A 50 -3.92 -3.44 6.87
N TYR A 51 -4.53 -2.65 5.99
CA TYR A 51 -5.96 -2.39 6.02
C TYR A 51 -6.73 -3.59 5.47
N HIS A 52 -6.29 -4.14 4.34
CA HIS A 52 -6.84 -5.39 3.80
C HIS A 52 -6.76 -6.53 4.80
N PHE A 53 -5.61 -6.73 5.44
CA PHE A 53 -5.45 -7.75 6.46
C PHE A 53 -6.42 -7.55 7.64
N ALA A 54 -6.50 -6.32 8.16
CA ALA A 54 -7.37 -6.01 9.30
C ALA A 54 -8.86 -6.19 8.95
N GLU A 55 -9.29 -5.73 7.78
CA GLU A 55 -10.67 -5.81 7.32
C GLU A 55 -11.08 -7.27 7.04
N PHE A 56 -10.24 -8.00 6.30
CA PHE A 56 -10.51 -9.38 5.90
C PHE A 56 -10.58 -10.34 7.10
N HIS A 57 -9.67 -10.17 8.06
CA HIS A 57 -9.60 -11.00 9.27
C HIS A 57 -10.40 -10.46 10.45
N HIS A 58 -11.19 -9.39 10.26
CA HIS A 58 -11.91 -8.67 11.34
C HIS A 58 -11.03 -8.36 12.56
N SER A 59 -9.76 -7.99 12.31
CA SER A 59 -8.74 -7.86 13.34
C SER A 59 -8.25 -6.42 13.51
N ARG A 60 -7.54 -6.14 14.61
CA ARG A 60 -6.85 -4.84 14.77
C ARG A 60 -5.64 -4.79 13.85
N ARG A 61 -5.42 -3.61 13.24
CA ARG A 61 -4.24 -3.28 12.41
C ARG A 61 -2.94 -3.78 13.06
N GLY A 62 -2.25 -4.69 12.37
CA GLY A 62 -0.96 -5.23 12.77
C GLY A 62 0.21 -4.48 12.13
N ASN A 63 1.42 -4.73 12.62
CA ASN A 63 2.66 -4.49 11.87
C ASN A 63 2.98 -5.73 11.01
N ILE A 64 4.03 -5.64 10.19
CA ILE A 64 4.49 -6.75 9.33
C ILE A 64 4.65 -8.05 10.12
N ASN A 65 5.36 -8.01 11.25
CA ASN A 65 5.60 -9.22 12.07
C ASN A 65 4.31 -9.87 12.57
N LYS A 66 3.31 -9.09 12.96
CA LYS A 66 2.01 -9.64 13.39
C LYS A 66 1.27 -10.30 12.23
N MET A 67 1.30 -9.69 11.04
CA MET A 67 0.66 -10.26 9.84
C MET A 67 1.38 -11.53 9.39
N LEU A 68 2.72 -11.54 9.41
CA LEU A 68 3.51 -12.73 9.12
C LEU A 68 3.22 -13.86 10.12
N GLY A 69 3.18 -13.54 11.42
CA GLY A 69 2.88 -14.51 12.47
C GLY A 69 1.51 -15.16 12.33
N HIS A 70 0.50 -14.45 11.81
CA HIS A 70 -0.80 -15.02 11.49
C HIS A 70 -0.69 -16.15 10.45
N TYR A 71 0.14 -15.96 9.42
CA TYR A 71 0.41 -16.98 8.39
C TYR A 71 1.52 -17.96 8.78
N ARG A 72 2.00 -17.93 10.02
CA ARG A 72 3.13 -18.75 10.50
C ARG A 72 4.39 -18.57 9.64
N LEU A 73 4.57 -17.35 9.12
CA LEU A 73 5.75 -16.95 8.37
C LEU A 73 6.71 -16.19 9.27
N GLU A 74 8.00 -16.38 9.04
CA GLU A 74 9.05 -15.56 9.66
C GLU A 74 9.45 -14.42 8.73
N PHE A 75 9.90 -13.32 9.34
CA PHE A 75 10.46 -12.20 8.60
C PHE A 75 11.75 -12.63 7.91
N GLN A 76 11.84 -12.39 6.60
CA GLN A 76 13.04 -12.70 5.81
C GLN A 76 13.87 -11.44 5.55
N GLY A 77 15.17 -11.52 5.80
CA GLY A 77 16.11 -10.41 5.58
C GLY A 77 16.25 -9.49 6.79
N ASN A 78 16.65 -8.24 6.54
CA ASN A 78 16.91 -7.27 7.61
C ASN A 78 15.71 -6.34 7.80
N ALA A 79 15.19 -6.27 9.02
CA ALA A 79 14.17 -5.28 9.36
C ALA A 79 14.69 -3.87 9.04
N HIS A 80 13.81 -3.00 8.53
CA HIS A 80 14.12 -1.63 8.12
C HIS A 80 14.97 -1.50 6.85
N SER A 81 15.23 -2.61 6.14
CA SER A 81 15.65 -2.60 4.74
C SER A 81 14.40 -2.52 3.86
N GLY A 82 14.22 -1.42 3.13
CA GLY A 82 13.02 -1.22 2.31
C GLY A 82 12.76 -2.33 1.28
N LEU A 83 13.81 -2.99 0.78
CA LEU A 83 13.69 -4.15 -0.11
C LEU A 83 13.15 -5.38 0.62
N ASP A 84 13.67 -5.68 1.80
CA ASP A 84 13.26 -6.85 2.56
C ASP A 84 11.85 -6.65 3.15
N ASP A 85 11.53 -5.46 3.63
CA ASP A 85 10.17 -5.08 4.03
C ASP A 85 9.19 -5.26 2.87
N SER A 86 9.55 -4.81 1.66
CA SER A 86 8.72 -4.97 0.46
C SER A 86 8.48 -6.44 0.09
N LYS A 87 9.50 -7.30 0.21
CA LYS A 87 9.36 -8.74 -0.04
C LYS A 87 8.42 -9.40 0.97
N ASN A 88 8.54 -9.05 2.25
CA ASN A 88 7.66 -9.60 3.29
C ASN A 88 6.21 -9.12 3.12
N ILE A 89 6.00 -7.87 2.72
CA ILE A 89 4.66 -7.37 2.35
C ILE A 89 4.09 -8.12 1.16
N ALA A 90 4.90 -8.39 0.13
CA ALA A 90 4.45 -9.19 -1.01
C ALA A 90 4.04 -10.61 -0.59
N ARG A 91 4.77 -11.24 0.34
CA ARG A 91 4.41 -12.55 0.91
C ARG A 91 3.07 -12.51 1.62
N ILE A 92 2.83 -11.50 2.47
CA ILE A 92 1.52 -11.30 3.13
C ILE A 92 0.41 -11.09 2.10
N ALA A 93 0.65 -10.28 1.06
CA ALA A 93 -0.32 -10.02 0.01
C ALA A 93 -0.69 -11.30 -0.77
N ILE A 94 0.29 -12.17 -1.03
CA ILE A 94 0.05 -13.47 -1.68
C ILE A 94 -0.85 -14.35 -0.81
N GLU A 95 -0.60 -14.45 0.51
CA GLU A 95 -1.45 -15.25 1.38
C GLU A 95 -2.87 -14.68 1.50
N LEU A 96 -3.02 -13.36 1.63
CA LEU A 96 -4.34 -12.71 1.60
C LEU A 96 -5.10 -13.04 0.31
N ALA A 97 -4.43 -12.97 -0.85
CA ALA A 97 -5.05 -13.29 -2.13
C ALA A 97 -5.44 -14.78 -2.22
N ARG A 98 -4.64 -15.69 -1.66
CA ARG A 98 -4.93 -17.14 -1.60
C ARG A 98 -6.16 -17.45 -0.74
N GLU A 99 -6.39 -16.69 0.32
CA GLU A 99 -7.60 -16.80 1.15
C GLU A 99 -8.84 -16.18 0.49
N GLY A 100 -8.69 -15.50 -0.66
CA GLY A 100 -9.79 -14.89 -1.40
C GLY A 100 -10.00 -13.40 -1.12
N CYS A 101 -9.07 -12.75 -0.41
CA CYS A 101 -9.10 -11.29 -0.24
C CYS A 101 -8.89 -10.59 -1.58
N LYS A 102 -9.80 -9.68 -1.94
CA LYS A 102 -9.66 -8.83 -3.13
C LYS A 102 -8.79 -7.61 -2.81
N LEU A 103 -7.53 -7.65 -3.25
CA LEU A 103 -6.56 -6.58 -3.04
C LEU A 103 -6.79 -5.40 -4.00
N ASP A 104 -7.75 -4.57 -3.66
CA ASP A 104 -8.10 -3.35 -4.40
C ASP A 104 -7.57 -2.06 -3.73
N ILE A 105 -7.76 -0.92 -4.38
CA ILE A 105 -7.46 0.39 -3.80
C ILE A 105 -8.32 0.61 -2.54
N ASN A 106 -7.68 0.82 -1.39
CA ASN A 106 -8.36 1.05 -0.12
C ASN A 106 -7.81 2.24 0.68
N ASP A 107 -6.79 2.92 0.15
CA ASP A 107 -6.13 4.06 0.77
C ASP A 107 -5.59 5.02 -0.30
N GLY A 108 -5.28 6.25 0.10
CA GLY A 108 -4.93 7.30 -0.84
C GLY A 108 -4.86 8.69 -0.21
N ILE A 109 -4.26 9.65 -0.93
CA ILE A 109 -4.14 11.05 -0.47
C ILE A 109 -5.52 11.66 -0.24
N ARG A 110 -6.47 11.41 -1.16
CA ARG A 110 -7.85 11.90 -1.13
C ARG A 110 -8.86 10.86 -0.63
N PHE A 111 -8.38 9.69 -0.19
CA PHE A 111 -9.26 8.63 0.27
C PHE A 111 -9.82 9.02 1.64
N LYS A 112 -11.16 9.08 1.76
CA LYS A 112 -11.83 9.11 3.06
C LYS A 112 -11.67 7.73 3.68
N SER A 113 -10.54 7.51 4.33
CA SER A 113 -10.28 6.25 5.03
C SER A 113 -11.41 5.95 6.00
N ARG A 114 -12.02 4.75 5.92
CA ARG A 114 -12.93 4.22 6.95
C ARG A 114 -12.20 4.04 8.30
N TYR A 115 -10.87 4.02 8.27
CA TYR A 115 -10.02 3.98 9.44
C TYR A 115 -9.49 5.38 9.76
N PRO A 116 -9.97 6.04 10.83
CA PRO A 116 -9.44 7.32 11.24
C PRO A 116 -7.91 7.21 11.44
N ARG A 117 -7.22 8.20 10.87
CA ARG A 117 -5.77 8.31 10.96
C ARG A 117 -5.42 8.54 12.44
N PRO A 118 -4.40 7.88 13.00
CA PRO A 118 -3.89 8.28 14.31
C PRO A 118 -3.52 9.76 14.22
N ARG A 119 -4.12 10.60 15.08
CA ARG A 119 -3.63 11.96 15.24
C ARG A 119 -2.19 11.83 15.73
N GLY A 120 -1.24 12.42 15.02
CA GLY A 120 0.18 12.28 15.32
C GLY A 120 0.45 12.51 16.80
N GLY A 121 0.98 11.49 17.47
CA GLY A 121 1.79 11.70 18.65
C GLY A 121 3.05 12.42 18.21
N ARG A 122 3.34 13.54 18.87
CA ARG A 122 4.63 14.23 18.76
C ARG A 122 5.74 13.31 19.27
#